data_AF-A0A947AA28-F1
#
_entry.id   AF-A0A947AA28-F1
#
_cell.length_a   1.000
_cell.length_b   1.000
_cell.length_c   1.000
_cell.angle_alpha   90.00
_cell.angle_beta   90.00
_cell.angle_gamma   90.00
#
_symmetry.space_group_name_H-M   'P 1'
#
loop_
_entity.id
_entity.type
_entity.pdbx_description
1 polymer ?
#
loop_
_entity_poly.entity_id
_entity_poly.type
_entity_poly.pdbx_seq_one_letter_code
_entity_poly.pdbx_strand_id
1 'polypeptide(L)'
;MKKTIVTLLVVLAVSPFLVQCASQDELNKIHYQLRMLNKKVNDLEAGTIDNLQKRQASTSSQMDQLYQEFLELKSGLDETGHLNRRLKEQSKELETAFKSYTKMEEEKRAAEMQRLEQVISEKDSQLDGLAQQVQVQQENLQAIQNARVAEAKRKAAAAAKAAEEARAKAEAANRATKSATVARIQPDKIKKVFSPAAAASPAAPSSQPAKPAATEKTAATPEPTAATKAQTSGVQGSGNSLYEAGKYREAYQAFENIARSQESGEAVVEARFMMGECLYALKEYDQAILDYQNIITNHPASSKAPAAMLRQGMAFEKLDDNDTARILYQKLIATYKASPESEQAEKRLSQLQ
;
A
#
# COMPACT_ATOMS: atom_id res chain seq x y z
N MET A 1 -51.72 135.42 -13.96
CA MET A 1 -52.35 134.43 -14.87
C MET A 1 -51.48 134.03 -16.07
N LYS A 2 -50.78 134.94 -16.77
CA LYS A 2 -49.94 134.55 -17.93
C LYS A 2 -48.74 133.63 -17.61
N LYS A 3 -48.04 133.84 -16.50
CA LYS A 3 -46.88 133.01 -16.12
C LYS A 3 -47.27 131.56 -15.81
N THR A 4 -48.37 131.33 -15.09
CA THR A 4 -48.87 129.99 -14.75
C THR A 4 -49.32 129.19 -15.96
N ILE A 5 -49.88 129.83 -17.00
CA ILE A 5 -50.29 129.16 -18.24
C ILE A 5 -49.07 128.72 -19.06
N VAL A 6 -48.01 129.54 -19.11
CA VAL A 6 -46.75 129.18 -19.79
C VAL A 6 -46.04 128.03 -19.07
N THR A 7 -46.01 128.02 -17.74
CA THR A 7 -45.44 126.89 -16.98
C THR A 7 -46.24 125.60 -17.23
N LEU A 8 -47.57 125.69 -17.33
CA LEU A 8 -48.42 124.53 -17.56
C LEU A 8 -48.28 123.97 -18.99
N LEU A 9 -48.13 124.83 -20.00
CA LEU A 9 -47.82 124.42 -21.38
C LEU A 9 -46.45 123.76 -21.52
N VAL A 10 -45.43 124.26 -20.81
CA VAL A 10 -44.09 123.66 -20.81
C VAL A 10 -44.12 122.30 -20.11
N VAL A 11 -44.82 122.16 -18.98
CA VAL A 11 -44.96 120.86 -18.30
C VAL A 11 -45.73 119.84 -19.14
N LEU A 12 -46.76 120.27 -19.88
CA LEU A 12 -47.58 119.39 -20.75
C LEU A 12 -46.84 118.99 -22.03
N ALA A 13 -45.94 119.83 -22.55
CA ALA A 13 -45.09 119.51 -23.70
C ALA A 13 -43.87 118.63 -23.34
N VAL A 14 -43.37 118.72 -22.10
CA VAL A 14 -42.17 118.00 -21.65
C VAL A 14 -42.52 116.66 -20.95
N SER A 15 -43.74 116.51 -20.44
CA SER A 15 -44.19 115.26 -19.80
C SER A 15 -44.18 114.01 -20.70
N PRO A 16 -44.58 114.04 -21.99
CA PRO A 16 -44.47 112.85 -22.83
C PRO A 16 -43.01 112.49 -23.14
N PHE A 17 -42.10 113.47 -23.23
CA PHE A 17 -40.69 113.23 -23.55
C PHE A 17 -39.92 112.61 -22.36
N LEU A 18 -40.21 113.03 -21.13
CA LEU A 18 -39.63 112.44 -19.91
C LEU A 18 -40.17 111.03 -19.63
N VAL A 19 -41.44 110.76 -19.95
CA VAL A 19 -42.04 109.42 -19.84
C VAL A 19 -41.50 108.46 -20.91
N GLN A 20 -41.21 108.94 -22.12
CA GLN A 20 -40.58 108.15 -23.18
C GLN A 20 -39.15 107.71 -22.77
N CYS A 21 -38.34 108.59 -22.20
CA CYS A 21 -36.97 108.25 -21.78
C CYS A 21 -36.93 107.32 -20.56
N ALA A 22 -37.78 107.55 -19.54
CA ALA A 22 -37.84 106.68 -18.36
C ALA A 22 -38.39 105.28 -18.70
N SER A 23 -39.36 105.20 -19.62
CA SER A 23 -39.89 103.91 -20.10
C SER A 23 -38.92 103.17 -21.00
N GLN A 24 -38.09 103.86 -21.81
CA GLN A 24 -37.09 103.22 -22.66
C GLN A 24 -36.01 102.49 -21.84
N ASP A 25 -35.58 103.08 -20.72
CA ASP A 25 -34.53 102.53 -19.87
C ASP A 25 -35.03 101.32 -19.06
N GLU A 26 -36.27 101.41 -18.55
CA GLU A 26 -37.02 100.28 -17.99
C GLU A 26 -37.19 99.15 -19.03
N LEU A 27 -37.56 99.48 -20.29
CA LEU A 27 -37.72 98.50 -21.37
C LEU A 27 -36.40 97.82 -21.72
N ASN A 28 -35.29 98.55 -21.77
CA ASN A 28 -33.95 98.03 -22.01
C ASN A 28 -33.49 97.10 -20.88
N LYS A 29 -33.77 97.48 -19.63
CA LYS A 29 -33.48 96.66 -18.45
C LYS A 29 -34.30 95.37 -18.44
N ILE A 30 -35.58 95.44 -18.80
CA ILE A 30 -36.44 94.27 -18.98
C ILE A 30 -35.94 93.40 -20.13
N HIS A 31 -35.57 93.97 -21.28
CA HIS A 31 -34.99 93.23 -22.40
C HIS A 31 -33.69 92.51 -22.03
N TYR A 32 -32.84 93.16 -21.24
CA TYR A 32 -31.61 92.57 -20.74
C TYR A 32 -31.88 91.41 -19.77
N GLN A 33 -32.80 91.61 -18.81
CA GLN A 33 -33.23 90.56 -17.88
C GLN A 33 -33.83 89.36 -18.64
N LEU A 34 -34.65 89.61 -19.67
CA LEU A 34 -35.25 88.57 -20.50
C LEU A 34 -34.19 87.77 -21.26
N ARG A 35 -33.16 88.42 -21.84
CA ARG A 35 -32.02 87.72 -22.46
C ARG A 35 -31.24 86.89 -21.45
N MET A 36 -30.99 87.43 -20.26
CA MET A 36 -30.26 86.72 -19.21
C MET A 36 -31.03 85.51 -18.70
N LEU A 37 -32.35 85.64 -18.54
CA LEU A 37 -33.23 84.55 -18.16
C LEU A 37 -33.28 83.47 -19.25
N ASN A 38 -33.44 83.87 -20.51
CA ASN A 38 -33.47 82.95 -21.64
C ASN A 38 -32.14 82.20 -21.79
N LYS A 39 -31.00 82.89 -21.57
CA LYS A 39 -29.68 82.25 -21.52
C LYS A 39 -29.61 81.21 -20.40
N LYS A 40 -30.03 81.55 -19.18
CA LYS A 40 -30.03 80.60 -18.05
C LYS A 40 -30.93 79.39 -18.30
N VAL A 41 -32.09 79.58 -18.92
CA VAL A 41 -33.00 78.49 -19.28
C VAL A 41 -32.33 77.56 -20.30
N ASN A 42 -31.73 78.12 -21.35
CA ASN A 42 -31.01 77.33 -22.36
C ASN A 42 -29.79 76.60 -21.78
N ASP A 43 -29.02 77.25 -20.91
CA ASP A 43 -27.85 76.63 -20.25
C ASP A 43 -28.31 75.48 -19.32
N LEU A 44 -29.42 75.67 -18.60
CA LEU A 44 -30.00 74.65 -17.72
C LEU A 44 -30.57 73.46 -18.51
N GLU A 45 -31.27 73.74 -19.61
CA GLU A 45 -31.82 72.73 -20.53
C GLU A 45 -30.69 71.92 -21.18
N ALA A 46 -29.68 72.60 -21.72
CA ALA A 46 -28.50 71.95 -22.30
C ALA A 46 -27.76 71.08 -21.27
N GLY A 47 -27.55 71.58 -20.06
CA GLY A 47 -26.92 70.82 -18.98
C GLY A 47 -27.74 69.61 -18.52
N THR A 48 -29.07 69.72 -18.51
CA THR A 48 -29.97 68.63 -18.11
C THR A 48 -30.04 67.55 -19.18
N ILE A 49 -30.13 67.94 -20.46
CA ILE A 49 -30.14 67.02 -21.60
C ILE A 49 -28.80 66.28 -21.70
N ASP A 50 -27.66 66.98 -21.57
CA ASP A 50 -26.33 66.35 -21.60
C ASP A 50 -26.17 65.31 -20.47
N ASN A 51 -26.60 65.65 -19.25
CA ASN A 51 -26.57 64.71 -18.12
C ASN A 51 -27.51 63.51 -18.32
N LEU A 52 -28.70 63.71 -18.89
CA LEU A 52 -29.62 62.63 -19.23
C LEU A 52 -29.05 61.72 -20.32
N GLN A 53 -28.47 62.29 -21.38
CA GLN A 53 -27.83 61.54 -22.46
C GLN A 53 -26.64 60.73 -21.95
N LYS A 54 -25.79 61.31 -21.10
CA LYS A 54 -24.67 60.59 -20.47
C LYS A 54 -25.15 59.45 -19.60
N ARG A 55 -26.19 59.67 -18.78
CA ARG A 55 -26.80 58.60 -17.97
C ARG A 55 -27.40 57.51 -18.85
N GLN A 56 -28.14 57.88 -19.89
CA GLN A 56 -28.76 56.94 -20.83
C GLN A 56 -27.70 56.10 -21.56
N ALA A 57 -26.63 56.73 -22.04
CA ALA A 57 -25.51 56.05 -22.69
C ALA A 57 -24.79 55.10 -21.70
N SER A 58 -24.55 55.56 -20.46
CA SER A 58 -23.96 54.72 -19.41
C SER A 58 -24.84 53.52 -19.08
N THR A 59 -26.16 53.68 -18.98
CA THR A 59 -27.08 52.56 -18.71
C THR A 59 -27.15 51.60 -19.89
N SER A 60 -27.12 52.11 -21.14
CA SER A 60 -27.09 51.26 -22.33
C SER A 60 -25.83 50.39 -22.33
N SER A 61 -24.67 50.99 -22.08
CA SER A 61 -23.40 50.27 -22.00
C SER A 61 -23.39 49.22 -20.89
N GLN A 62 -23.99 49.51 -19.73
CA GLN A 62 -24.13 48.54 -18.64
C GLN A 62 -25.04 47.37 -19.02
N MET A 63 -26.14 47.63 -19.73
CA MET A 63 -27.04 46.58 -20.20
C MET A 63 -26.36 45.70 -21.26
N ASP A 64 -25.57 46.28 -22.15
CA ASP A 64 -24.77 45.54 -23.13
C ASP A 64 -23.73 44.64 -22.42
N GLN A 65 -23.05 45.16 -21.40
CA GLN A 65 -22.10 44.38 -20.60
C GLN A 65 -22.79 43.21 -19.88
N LEU A 66 -23.92 43.47 -19.20
CA LEU A 66 -24.69 42.42 -18.53
C LEU A 66 -25.20 41.35 -19.50
N TYR A 67 -25.55 41.75 -20.72
CA TYR A 67 -25.98 40.81 -21.75
C TYR A 67 -24.82 39.89 -22.20
N GLN A 68 -23.61 40.44 -22.36
CA GLN A 68 -22.42 39.63 -22.68
C GLN A 68 -22.07 38.67 -21.53
N GLU A 69 -22.06 39.15 -20.29
CA GLU A 69 -21.82 38.28 -19.12
C GLU A 69 -22.86 37.16 -18.99
N PHE A 70 -24.14 37.45 -19.31
CA PHE A 70 -25.19 36.43 -19.33
C PHE A 70 -24.96 35.37 -20.42
N LEU A 71 -24.50 35.78 -21.60
CA LEU A 71 -24.16 34.87 -22.69
C LEU A 71 -22.97 33.96 -22.33
N GLU A 72 -21.92 34.52 -21.74
CA GLU A 72 -20.78 33.75 -21.24
C GLU A 72 -21.21 32.76 -20.15
N LEU A 73 -22.01 33.20 -19.19
CA LEU A 73 -22.52 32.35 -18.12
C LEU A 73 -23.37 31.19 -18.68
N LYS A 74 -24.24 31.47 -19.65
CA LYS A 74 -25.05 30.45 -20.31
C LYS A 74 -24.18 29.44 -21.05
N SER A 75 -23.18 29.90 -21.79
CA SER A 75 -22.22 29.03 -22.47
C SER A 75 -21.49 28.13 -21.47
N GLY A 76 -21.03 28.69 -20.35
CA GLY A 76 -20.38 27.92 -19.29
C GLY A 76 -21.31 26.89 -18.63
N LEU A 77 -22.60 27.21 -18.48
CA LEU A 77 -23.60 26.28 -17.96
C LEU A 77 -23.84 25.11 -18.92
N ASP A 78 -23.94 25.38 -20.22
CA ASP A 78 -24.09 24.35 -21.25
C ASP A 78 -22.85 23.43 -21.29
N GLU A 79 -21.65 24.02 -21.24
CA GLU A 79 -20.39 23.27 -21.17
C GLU A 79 -20.31 22.38 -19.93
N THR A 80 -20.70 22.90 -18.76
CA THR A 80 -20.78 22.13 -17.51
C THR A 80 -21.79 20.99 -17.62
N GLY A 81 -22.91 21.21 -18.30
CA GLY A 81 -23.91 20.19 -18.59
C GLY A 81 -23.35 19.06 -19.47
N HIS A 82 -22.59 19.40 -20.50
CA HIS A 82 -21.90 18.43 -21.35
C HIS A 82 -20.83 17.65 -20.58
N LEU A 83 -20.04 18.33 -19.75
CA LEU A 83 -19.00 17.70 -18.93
C LEU A 83 -19.60 16.70 -17.94
N ASN A 84 -20.69 17.07 -17.26
CA ASN A 84 -21.40 16.16 -16.36
C ASN A 84 -21.98 14.94 -17.08
N ARG A 85 -22.53 15.12 -18.29
CA ARG A 85 -23.03 14.00 -19.08
C ARG A 85 -21.88 13.06 -19.47
N ARG A 86 -20.75 13.59 -19.90
CA ARG A 86 -19.54 12.81 -20.23
C ARG A 86 -19.00 12.06 -19.01
N LEU A 87 -18.90 12.72 -17.86
CA LEU A 87 -18.45 12.10 -16.62
C LEU A 87 -19.36 10.92 -16.21
N LYS A 88 -20.67 11.07 -16.38
CA LYS A 88 -21.65 10.02 -16.12
C LYS A 88 -21.55 8.84 -17.09
N GLU A 89 -21.25 9.11 -18.36
CA GLU A 89 -20.97 8.07 -19.36
C GLU A 89 -19.71 7.29 -18.97
N GLN A 90 -18.62 7.99 -18.66
CA GLN A 90 -17.35 7.39 -18.25
C GLN A 90 -17.47 6.60 -16.94
N SER A 91 -18.24 7.08 -15.95
CA SER A 91 -18.47 6.34 -14.71
C SER A 91 -19.22 5.02 -14.98
N LYS A 92 -20.16 5.03 -15.93
CA LYS A 92 -20.92 3.84 -16.31
C LYS A 92 -20.04 2.85 -17.06
N GLU A 93 -19.24 3.31 -18.01
CA GLU A 93 -18.25 2.48 -18.71
C GLU A 93 -17.28 1.83 -17.72
N LEU A 94 -16.75 2.63 -16.79
CA LEU A 94 -15.85 2.15 -15.75
C LEU A 94 -16.51 1.08 -14.85
N GLU A 95 -17.77 1.30 -14.45
CA GLU A 95 -18.52 0.31 -13.67
C GLU A 95 -18.71 -1.00 -14.44
N THR A 96 -19.01 -0.93 -15.74
CA THR A 96 -19.12 -2.13 -16.58
C THR A 96 -17.78 -2.85 -16.76
N ALA A 97 -16.69 -2.10 -16.92
CA ALA A 97 -15.35 -2.66 -17.01
C ALA A 97 -14.97 -3.38 -15.71
N PHE A 98 -15.21 -2.75 -14.55
CA PHE A 98 -14.98 -3.39 -13.25
C PHE A 98 -15.77 -4.68 -13.09
N LYS A 99 -17.07 -4.68 -13.41
CA LYS A 99 -17.92 -5.89 -13.35
C LYS A 99 -17.41 -7.00 -14.28
N SER A 100 -16.95 -6.65 -15.47
CA SER A 100 -16.38 -7.62 -16.41
C SER A 100 -15.06 -8.20 -15.91
N TYR A 101 -14.22 -7.36 -15.29
CA TYR A 101 -12.94 -7.76 -14.73
C TYR A 101 -13.12 -8.69 -13.53
N THR A 102 -14.01 -8.35 -12.59
CA THR A 102 -14.30 -9.20 -11.43
C THR A 102 -14.82 -10.57 -11.86
N LYS A 103 -15.72 -10.60 -12.86
CA LYS A 103 -16.24 -11.86 -13.40
C LYS A 103 -15.15 -12.70 -14.06
N MET A 104 -14.29 -12.07 -14.86
CA MET A 104 -13.15 -12.76 -15.49
C MET A 104 -12.20 -13.34 -14.43
N GLU A 105 -11.95 -12.61 -13.35
CA GLU A 105 -11.05 -13.07 -12.28
C GLU A 105 -11.67 -14.21 -11.47
N GLU A 106 -12.97 -14.18 -11.21
CA GLU A 106 -13.72 -15.29 -10.62
C GLU A 106 -13.67 -16.54 -11.51
N GLU A 107 -13.85 -16.39 -12.83
CA GLU A 107 -13.77 -17.49 -13.80
C GLU A 107 -12.36 -18.09 -13.86
N LYS A 108 -11.31 -17.26 -13.87
CA LYS A 108 -9.92 -17.73 -13.81
C LYS A 108 -9.64 -18.50 -12.52
N ARG A 109 -10.05 -17.95 -11.38
CA ARG A 109 -9.87 -18.58 -10.07
C ARG A 109 -10.62 -19.92 -9.99
N ALA A 110 -11.82 -19.99 -10.55
CA ALA A 110 -12.58 -21.23 -10.66
C ALA A 110 -11.89 -22.26 -11.56
N ALA A 111 -11.35 -21.84 -12.71
CA ALA A 111 -10.61 -22.72 -13.61
C ALA A 111 -9.31 -23.24 -13.00
N GLU A 112 -8.57 -22.40 -12.29
CA GLU A 112 -7.38 -22.81 -11.54
C GLU A 112 -7.72 -23.79 -10.42
N MET A 113 -8.82 -23.53 -9.69
CA MET A 113 -9.29 -24.43 -8.64
C MET A 113 -9.66 -25.82 -9.19
N GLN A 114 -10.35 -25.87 -10.33
CA GLN A 114 -10.66 -27.13 -11.01
C GLN A 114 -9.39 -27.88 -11.46
N ARG A 115 -8.40 -27.15 -11.97
CA ARG A 115 -7.12 -27.75 -12.36
C ARG A 115 -6.36 -28.31 -11.15
N LEU A 116 -6.36 -27.59 -10.02
CA LEU A 116 -5.79 -28.04 -8.77
C LEU A 116 -6.48 -29.31 -8.27
N GLU A 117 -7.80 -29.36 -8.32
CA GLU A 117 -8.58 -30.52 -7.92
C GLU A 117 -8.27 -31.75 -8.80
N GLN A 118 -8.13 -31.57 -10.12
CA GLN A 118 -7.68 -32.63 -11.02
C GLN A 118 -6.28 -33.15 -10.66
N VAL A 119 -5.34 -32.24 -10.39
CA VAL A 119 -3.98 -32.61 -9.98
C VAL A 119 -4.00 -33.36 -8.65
N ILE A 120 -4.79 -32.92 -7.67
CA ILE A 120 -4.94 -33.60 -6.38
C ILE A 120 -5.49 -35.02 -6.61
N SER A 121 -6.56 -35.16 -7.40
CA SER A 121 -7.13 -36.47 -7.72
C SER A 121 -6.15 -37.41 -8.42
N GLU A 122 -5.36 -36.90 -9.37
CA GLU A 122 -4.31 -37.69 -10.03
C GLU A 122 -3.23 -38.12 -9.03
N LYS A 123 -2.81 -37.22 -8.13
CA LYS A 123 -1.81 -37.49 -7.11
C LYS A 123 -2.30 -38.51 -6.08
N ASP A 124 -3.56 -38.44 -5.69
CA ASP A 124 -4.18 -39.42 -4.79
C ASP A 124 -4.19 -40.80 -5.44
N SER A 125 -4.55 -40.91 -6.72
CA SER A 125 -4.48 -42.19 -7.45
C SER A 125 -3.04 -42.74 -7.54
N GLN A 126 -2.04 -41.87 -7.72
CA GLN A 126 -0.63 -42.26 -7.68
C GLN A 126 -0.19 -42.75 -6.29
N LEU A 127 -0.65 -42.08 -5.22
CA LEU A 127 -0.37 -42.47 -3.84
C LEU A 127 -0.99 -43.82 -3.51
N ASP A 128 -2.23 -44.06 -3.93
CA ASP A 128 -2.89 -45.37 -3.74
C ASP A 128 -2.14 -46.49 -4.46
N GLY A 129 -1.70 -46.26 -5.69
CA GLY A 129 -0.89 -47.21 -6.44
C GLY A 129 0.44 -47.52 -5.75
N LEU A 130 1.12 -46.49 -5.25
CA LEU A 130 2.37 -46.67 -4.51
C LEU A 130 2.16 -47.39 -3.18
N ALA A 131 1.08 -47.06 -2.46
CA ALA A 131 0.72 -47.72 -1.21
C ALA A 131 0.47 -49.23 -1.44
N GLN A 132 -0.24 -49.58 -2.51
CA GLN A 132 -0.45 -50.98 -2.90
C GLN A 132 0.87 -51.69 -3.25
N GLN A 133 1.79 -51.00 -3.95
CA GLN A 133 3.10 -51.56 -4.27
C GLN A 133 3.94 -51.82 -3.01
N VAL A 134 3.92 -50.89 -2.04
CA VAL A 134 4.60 -51.06 -0.75
C VAL A 134 4.00 -52.23 0.03
N GLN A 135 2.67 -52.35 0.06
CA GLN A 135 1.98 -53.46 0.70
C GLN A 135 2.43 -54.82 0.13
N VAL A 136 2.44 -54.96 -1.19
CA VAL A 136 2.88 -56.19 -1.86
C VAL A 136 4.36 -56.48 -1.59
N GLN A 137 5.22 -55.47 -1.58
CA GLN A 137 6.64 -55.66 -1.22
C GLN A 137 6.81 -56.13 0.22
N GLN A 138 6.01 -55.60 1.15
CA GLN A 138 6.07 -55.97 2.56
C GLN A 138 5.60 -57.42 2.77
N GLU A 139 4.52 -57.83 2.09
CA GLU A 139 4.05 -59.23 2.08
C GLU A 139 5.10 -60.18 1.50
N ASN A 140 5.74 -59.81 0.39
CA ASN A 140 6.81 -60.61 -0.22
C ASN A 140 8.03 -60.75 0.72
N LEU A 141 8.46 -59.66 1.36
CA LEU A 141 9.53 -59.70 2.36
C LEU A 141 9.17 -60.61 3.53
N GLN A 142 7.94 -60.54 4.02
CA GLN A 142 7.45 -61.38 5.11
C GLN A 142 7.40 -62.85 4.71
N ALA A 143 6.98 -63.16 3.48
CA ALA A 143 7.02 -64.51 2.92
C ALA A 143 8.46 -65.06 2.83
N ILE A 144 9.41 -64.25 2.37
CA ILE A 144 10.84 -64.63 2.31
C ILE A 144 11.39 -64.90 3.71
N GLN A 145 11.08 -64.05 4.70
CA GLN A 145 11.50 -64.25 6.08
C GLN A 145 10.93 -65.56 6.65
N ASN A 146 9.63 -65.80 6.46
CA ASN A 146 8.97 -67.02 6.93
C ASN A 146 9.56 -68.28 6.29
N ALA A 147 9.85 -68.24 4.99
CA ALA A 147 10.49 -69.35 4.27
C ALA A 147 11.90 -69.65 4.81
N ARG A 148 12.73 -68.62 5.04
CA ARG A 148 14.06 -68.77 5.63
C ARG A 148 14.01 -69.38 7.04
N VAL A 149 13.08 -68.91 7.88
CA VAL A 149 12.88 -69.46 9.23
C VAL A 149 12.43 -70.92 9.17
N ALA A 150 11.51 -71.26 8.27
CA ALA A 150 11.06 -72.63 8.07
C ALA A 150 12.19 -73.56 7.61
N GLU A 151 13.03 -73.11 6.67
CA GLU A 151 14.20 -73.85 6.20
C GLU A 151 15.23 -74.03 7.32
N ALA A 152 15.54 -72.97 8.08
CA ALA A 152 16.44 -73.04 9.22
C ALA A 152 15.94 -74.03 10.28
N LYS A 153 14.63 -74.02 10.59
CA LYS A 153 14.00 -74.99 11.50
C LYS A 153 14.12 -76.43 10.98
N ARG A 154 13.90 -76.66 9.68
CA ARG A 154 14.06 -78.00 9.07
C ARG A 154 15.50 -78.49 9.17
N LYS A 155 16.48 -77.65 8.84
CA LYS A 155 17.91 -77.98 8.97
C LYS A 155 18.29 -78.26 10.42
N ALA A 156 17.84 -77.43 11.36
CA ALA A 156 18.07 -77.64 12.79
C ALA A 156 17.46 -78.95 13.30
N ALA A 157 16.23 -79.29 12.89
CA ALA A 157 15.59 -80.54 13.26
C ALA A 157 16.31 -81.77 12.68
N ALA A 158 16.76 -81.70 11.42
CA ALA A 158 17.56 -82.76 10.80
C ALA A 158 18.91 -82.94 11.51
N ALA A 159 19.60 -81.84 11.83
CA ALA A 159 20.84 -81.87 12.60
C ALA A 159 20.65 -82.42 14.01
N ALA A 160 19.54 -82.08 14.68
CA ALA A 160 19.20 -82.61 15.99
C ALA A 160 18.97 -84.13 15.95
N LYS A 161 18.20 -84.63 14.97
CA LYS A 161 18.01 -86.07 14.76
C LYS A 161 19.32 -86.80 14.49
N ALA A 162 20.16 -86.26 13.60
CA ALA A 162 21.48 -86.82 13.31
C ALA A 162 22.39 -86.85 14.55
N ALA A 163 22.34 -85.79 15.38
CA ALA A 163 23.09 -85.74 16.63
C ALA A 163 22.59 -86.76 17.66
N GLU A 164 21.27 -86.98 17.75
CA GLU A 164 20.66 -88.00 18.60
C GLU A 164 21.06 -89.42 18.15
N GLU A 165 20.98 -89.71 16.85
CA GLU A 165 21.45 -90.99 16.29
C GLU A 165 22.96 -91.22 16.52
N ALA A 166 23.78 -90.18 16.36
CA ALA A 166 25.21 -90.25 16.63
C ALA A 166 25.49 -90.50 18.12
N ARG A 167 24.74 -89.86 19.02
CA ARG A 167 24.81 -90.11 20.47
C ARG A 167 24.39 -91.55 20.81
N ALA A 168 23.28 -92.03 20.26
CA ALA A 168 22.83 -93.40 20.46
C ALA A 168 23.86 -94.44 19.97
N LYS A 169 24.48 -94.20 18.80
CA LYS A 169 25.59 -95.04 18.29
C LYS A 169 26.83 -94.98 19.18
N ALA A 170 27.20 -93.80 19.66
CA ALA A 170 28.34 -93.63 20.58
C ALA A 170 28.08 -94.33 21.92
N GLU A 171 26.87 -94.24 22.47
CA GLU A 171 26.47 -94.94 23.70
C GLU A 171 26.45 -96.47 23.51
N ALA A 172 25.98 -96.97 22.37
CA ALA A 172 26.03 -98.39 22.03
C ALA A 172 27.47 -98.90 21.87
N ALA A 173 28.34 -98.14 21.20
CA ALA A 173 29.76 -98.44 21.10
C ALA A 173 30.45 -98.43 22.47
N ASN A 174 30.07 -97.50 23.35
CA ASN A 174 30.61 -97.41 24.71
C ASN A 174 30.11 -98.54 25.63
N ARG A 175 28.91 -99.10 25.38
CA ARG A 175 28.45 -100.34 26.03
C ARG A 175 29.22 -101.56 25.52
N ALA A 176 29.55 -101.62 24.23
CA ALA A 176 30.34 -102.70 23.65
C ALA A 176 31.79 -102.71 24.17
N THR A 177 32.42 -101.55 24.35
CA THR A 177 33.76 -101.43 24.95
C THR A 177 33.79 -101.73 26.45
N LYS A 178 32.68 -101.58 27.20
CA LYS A 178 32.61 -102.05 28.60
C LYS A 178 32.62 -103.57 28.76
N SER A 179 32.46 -104.34 27.69
CA SER A 179 32.62 -105.81 27.67
C SER A 179 34.01 -106.29 27.24
N ALA A 180 34.92 -105.36 26.90
CA ALA A 180 36.30 -105.66 26.52
C ALA A 180 37.26 -104.91 27.44
N THR A 181 37.96 -105.66 28.30
CA THR A 181 38.97 -105.18 29.24
C THR A 181 40.04 -104.36 28.53
N VAL A 182 40.15 -103.06 28.83
CA VAL A 182 41.35 -102.28 28.53
C VAL A 182 41.77 -101.44 29.73
N ALA A 183 43.05 -101.58 30.04
CA ALA A 183 43.77 -101.08 31.19
C ALA A 183 43.90 -99.55 31.22
N ARG A 184 43.92 -99.04 32.46
CA ARG A 184 44.14 -97.67 32.88
C ARG A 184 45.59 -97.24 32.61
N ILE A 185 45.79 -96.10 31.93
CA ILE A 185 47.05 -95.36 31.93
C ILE A 185 46.73 -93.87 32.18
N GLN A 186 47.30 -93.32 33.25
CA GLN A 186 47.44 -91.88 33.49
C GLN A 186 48.85 -91.46 33.05
N PRO A 187 49.03 -90.21 32.58
CA PRO A 187 50.01 -89.39 33.29
C PRO A 187 49.66 -87.90 33.45
N ASP A 188 50.35 -87.34 34.45
CA ASP A 188 50.39 -85.98 35.00
C ASP A 188 50.95 -84.89 34.06
N LYS A 189 50.45 -83.66 34.31
CA LYS A 189 51.04 -82.30 34.30
C LYS A 189 52.30 -81.98 33.45
N ILE A 190 52.30 -80.83 32.77
CA ILE A 190 53.04 -79.57 33.13
C ILE A 190 53.03 -78.54 31.96
N LYS A 191 52.62 -77.30 32.30
CA LYS A 191 52.89 -75.95 31.75
C LYS A 191 53.51 -75.76 30.34
N LYS A 192 52.90 -74.89 29.54
CA LYS A 192 53.26 -73.46 29.34
C LYS A 192 52.36 -72.84 28.25
N VAL A 193 51.57 -71.83 28.59
CA VAL A 193 50.85 -71.00 27.60
C VAL A 193 51.58 -69.66 27.49
N PHE A 194 52.01 -69.37 26.28
CA PHE A 194 52.67 -68.14 25.85
C PHE A 194 51.59 -67.24 25.21
N SER A 195 51.46 -66.01 25.67
CA SER A 195 50.77 -64.91 24.96
C SER A 195 51.64 -64.46 23.77
N PRO A 196 51.11 -63.91 22.64
CA PRO A 196 50.46 -62.60 22.64
C PRO A 196 49.32 -62.32 21.63
N ALA A 197 48.54 -61.28 22.00
CA ALA A 197 47.92 -60.19 21.24
C ALA A 197 47.56 -60.34 19.74
N ALA A 198 46.30 -60.01 19.38
CA ALA A 198 45.92 -58.70 18.83
C ALA A 198 44.47 -58.66 18.27
N ALA A 199 43.79 -57.52 18.50
CA ALA A 199 42.67 -56.92 17.73
C ALA A 199 41.31 -57.67 17.69
N ALA A 200 40.14 -57.06 17.76
CA ALA A 200 39.69 -55.68 17.93
C ALA A 200 38.19 -55.71 18.34
N SER A 201 37.75 -54.67 19.05
CA SER A 201 36.34 -54.39 19.40
C SER A 201 35.53 -53.95 18.15
N PRO A 202 34.19 -54.01 18.15
CA PRO A 202 33.43 -52.97 18.83
C PRO A 202 32.22 -53.44 19.64
N ALA A 203 31.92 -52.64 20.66
CA ALA A 203 30.78 -52.72 21.55
C ALA A 203 29.52 -52.03 21.00
N ALA A 204 28.42 -52.30 21.70
CA ALA A 204 27.12 -51.58 21.80
C ALA A 204 25.92 -52.42 21.31
N PRO A 205 24.72 -52.32 21.93
CA PRO A 205 24.25 -51.13 22.66
C PRO A 205 23.66 -51.37 24.06
N SER A 206 23.94 -50.41 24.93
CA SER A 206 23.21 -50.12 26.17
C SER A 206 21.95 -49.31 25.86
N SER A 207 20.83 -49.79 26.38
CA SER A 207 19.53 -49.14 26.41
C SER A 207 19.53 -47.93 27.35
N GLN A 208 19.14 -46.76 26.84
CA GLN A 208 18.71 -45.60 27.62
C GLN A 208 17.31 -45.19 27.13
N PRO A 209 16.30 -45.06 27.99
CA PRO A 209 15.00 -44.54 27.62
C PRO A 209 15.01 -43.00 27.72
N ALA A 210 14.83 -42.32 26.58
CA ALA A 210 14.61 -40.89 26.54
C ALA A 210 13.10 -40.58 26.65
N LYS A 211 12.76 -39.81 27.67
CA LYS A 211 11.44 -39.25 27.95
C LYS A 211 11.16 -38.08 26.98
N PRO A 212 9.97 -37.99 26.36
CA PRO A 212 9.58 -36.84 25.57
C PRO A 212 9.10 -35.70 26.48
N ALA A 213 9.67 -34.51 26.29
CA ALA A 213 9.13 -33.26 26.79
C ALA A 213 8.41 -32.56 25.63
N ALA A 214 7.09 -32.77 25.57
CA ALA A 214 6.17 -31.89 24.89
C ALA A 214 5.42 -31.12 25.97
N THR A 215 5.46 -29.80 25.92
CA THR A 215 4.48 -28.93 26.57
C THR A 215 4.18 -27.81 25.61
N GLU A 216 3.04 -27.96 24.94
CA GLU A 216 2.29 -26.86 24.36
C GLU A 216 1.30 -26.32 25.41
N LYS A 217 1.10 -25.00 25.31
CA LYS A 217 -0.12 -24.23 25.65
C LYS A 217 -0.32 -23.69 27.09
N THR A 218 -0.30 -22.36 27.19
CA THR A 218 -1.49 -21.47 27.35
C THR A 218 -1.23 -20.31 28.34
N ALA A 219 -1.43 -19.08 27.84
CA ALA A 219 -1.90 -17.85 28.48
C ALA A 219 -1.47 -17.51 29.93
N ALA A 220 -0.74 -16.39 30.04
CA ALA A 220 -0.89 -15.44 31.13
C ALA A 220 -0.76 -14.01 30.58
N THR A 221 -1.78 -13.18 30.82
CA THR A 221 -1.80 -11.72 30.64
C THR A 221 -0.65 -11.08 31.44
N PRO A 222 -0.02 -10.02 30.93
CA PRO A 222 -0.10 -8.77 31.70
C PRO A 222 -0.15 -7.50 30.84
N GLU A 223 -0.95 -6.52 31.27
CA GLU A 223 -0.62 -5.10 31.15
C GLU A 223 0.10 -4.66 32.45
N PRO A 224 0.84 -3.51 32.55
CA PRO A 224 0.86 -2.37 31.62
C PRO A 224 2.24 -1.70 31.34
N THR A 225 2.33 -1.07 30.15
CA THR A 225 3.03 0.20 29.78
C THR A 225 4.53 0.47 30.01
N ALA A 226 5.34 -0.37 30.66
CA ALA A 226 6.79 -0.09 30.80
C ALA A 226 7.73 -1.02 29.99
N ALA A 227 7.31 -2.26 29.72
CA ALA A 227 8.14 -3.26 29.04
C ALA A 227 8.18 -3.09 27.51
N THR A 228 7.18 -2.45 26.91
CA THR A 228 7.02 -2.38 25.45
C THR A 228 8.05 -1.48 24.77
N LYS A 229 8.55 -0.42 25.45
CA LYS A 229 9.66 0.41 24.95
C LYS A 229 11.00 -0.35 24.85
N ALA A 230 11.23 -1.33 25.72
CA ALA A 230 12.45 -2.14 25.70
C ALA A 230 12.40 -3.24 24.62
N GLN A 231 11.20 -3.81 24.37
CA GLN A 231 11.01 -4.79 23.30
C GLN A 231 11.00 -4.15 21.90
N THR A 232 10.37 -2.98 21.74
CA THR A 232 10.37 -2.24 20.46
C THR A 232 11.76 -1.77 20.06
N SER A 233 12.59 -1.31 21.01
CA SER A 233 13.99 -0.92 20.73
C SER A 233 14.89 -2.11 20.34
N GLY A 234 14.70 -3.29 20.95
CA GLY A 234 15.40 -4.52 20.56
C GLY A 234 15.01 -5.04 19.17
N VAL A 235 13.72 -4.98 18.82
CA VAL A 235 13.22 -5.42 17.50
C VAL A 235 13.53 -4.39 16.41
N GLN A 236 13.55 -3.10 16.74
CA GLN A 236 13.98 -2.04 15.82
C GLN A 236 15.48 -2.16 15.50
N GLY A 237 16.30 -2.46 16.51
CA GLY A 237 17.73 -2.73 16.33
C GLY A 237 17.99 -3.96 15.46
N SER A 238 17.22 -5.04 15.64
CA SER A 238 17.36 -6.24 14.80
C SER A 238 16.90 -6.01 13.36
N GLY A 239 15.79 -5.30 13.13
CA GLY A 239 15.33 -4.92 11.79
C GLY A 239 16.36 -4.09 11.02
N ASN A 240 16.92 -3.05 11.66
CA ASN A 240 17.96 -2.22 11.06
C ASN A 240 19.22 -3.04 10.73
N SER A 241 19.66 -3.91 11.64
CA SER A 241 20.83 -4.78 11.39
C SER A 241 20.62 -5.73 10.21
N LEU A 242 19.41 -6.24 10.02
CA LEU A 242 19.06 -7.11 8.88
C LEU A 242 19.02 -6.33 7.57
N TYR A 243 18.52 -5.09 7.60
CA TYR A 243 18.53 -4.20 6.44
C TYR A 243 19.95 -3.86 5.99
N GLU A 244 20.83 -3.52 6.93
CA GLU A 244 22.25 -3.24 6.67
C GLU A 244 22.99 -4.49 6.17
N ALA A 245 22.61 -5.68 6.65
CA ALA A 245 23.11 -6.96 6.15
C ALA A 245 22.56 -7.36 4.76
N GLY A 246 21.73 -6.53 4.13
CA GLY A 246 21.11 -6.80 2.83
C GLY A 246 20.00 -7.84 2.86
N LYS A 247 19.58 -8.29 4.04
CA LYS A 247 18.53 -9.30 4.22
C LYS A 247 17.15 -8.66 4.28
N TYR A 248 16.77 -8.00 3.19
CA TYR A 248 15.59 -7.13 3.15
C TYR A 248 14.28 -7.83 3.48
N ARG A 249 14.12 -9.11 3.12
CA ARG A 249 12.89 -9.87 3.44
C ARG A 249 12.77 -10.21 4.93
N GLU A 250 13.88 -10.56 5.57
CA GLU A 250 13.93 -10.80 7.02
C GLU A 250 13.76 -9.47 7.79
N ALA A 251 14.37 -8.40 7.29
CA ALA A 251 14.20 -7.05 7.83
C ALA A 251 12.74 -6.59 7.75
N TYR A 252 12.07 -6.78 6.61
CA TYR A 252 10.66 -6.47 6.43
C TYR A 252 9.78 -7.16 7.48
N GLN A 253 9.99 -8.47 7.71
CA GLN A 253 9.24 -9.21 8.74
C GLN A 253 9.50 -8.68 10.15
N ALA A 254 10.73 -8.29 10.47
CA ALA A 254 11.07 -7.68 11.75
C ALA A 254 10.34 -6.33 11.95
N PHE A 255 10.32 -5.48 10.92
CA PHE A 255 9.59 -4.20 10.97
C PHE A 255 8.06 -4.38 10.97
N GLU A 256 7.54 -5.38 10.26
CA GLU A 256 6.12 -5.71 10.24
C GLU A 256 5.60 -6.06 11.65
N ASN A 257 6.42 -6.77 12.44
CA ASN A 257 6.08 -7.06 13.84
C ASN A 257 5.99 -5.79 14.71
N ILE A 258 6.82 -4.79 14.43
CA ILE A 258 6.74 -3.48 15.10
C ILE A 258 5.49 -2.73 14.63
N ALA A 259 5.21 -2.73 13.32
CA ALA A 259 4.06 -2.03 12.75
C ALA A 259 2.69 -2.64 13.15
N ARG A 260 2.69 -3.91 13.57
CA ARG A 260 1.52 -4.64 14.11
C ARG A 260 1.29 -4.41 15.61
N SER A 261 2.26 -3.87 16.34
CA SER A 261 2.00 -3.51 17.73
C SER A 261 0.88 -2.46 17.75
N GLN A 262 -0.11 -2.59 18.63
CA GLN A 262 -1.27 -1.68 18.69
C GLN A 262 -0.91 -0.27 19.19
N GLU A 263 0.37 0.07 19.24
CA GLU A 263 0.84 1.37 19.66
C GLU A 263 0.76 2.37 18.50
N SER A 264 0.30 3.59 18.80
CA SER A 264 0.43 4.72 17.88
C SER A 264 1.63 5.54 18.31
N GLY A 265 2.53 5.84 17.38
CA GLY A 265 3.75 6.58 17.70
C GLY A 265 4.76 6.62 16.57
N GLU A 266 5.76 7.49 16.73
CA GLU A 266 6.81 7.74 15.73
C GLU A 266 7.58 6.45 15.37
N ALA A 267 7.76 5.52 16.31
CA ALA A 267 8.40 4.22 16.06
C ALA A 267 7.63 3.32 15.08
N VAL A 268 6.28 3.37 15.09
CA VAL A 268 5.46 2.61 14.14
C VAL A 268 5.52 3.24 12.75
N VAL A 269 5.57 4.57 12.68
CA VAL A 269 5.75 5.28 11.41
C VAL A 269 7.15 4.98 10.83
N GLU A 270 8.18 4.94 11.67
CA GLU A 270 9.53 4.55 11.28
C GLU A 270 9.58 3.12 10.75
N ALA A 271 8.96 2.17 11.46
CA ALA A 271 8.92 0.78 11.04
C ALA A 271 8.21 0.62 9.69
N ARG A 272 7.08 1.31 9.48
CA ARG A 272 6.37 1.33 8.19
C ARG A 272 7.22 1.94 7.08
N PHE A 273 7.98 3.00 7.37
CA PHE A 273 8.89 3.57 6.39
C PHE A 273 9.98 2.57 6.00
N MET A 274 10.56 1.89 6.99
CA MET A 274 11.57 0.85 6.76
C MET A 274 11.02 -0.38 6.03
N MET A 275 9.76 -0.75 6.22
CA MET A 275 9.08 -1.78 5.42
C MET A 275 9.07 -1.38 3.94
N GLY A 276 8.68 -0.14 3.63
CA GLY A 276 8.75 0.39 2.27
C GLY A 276 10.19 0.38 1.70
N GLU A 277 11.19 0.76 2.49
CA GLU A 277 12.60 0.75 2.05
C GLU A 277 13.10 -0.69 1.77
N CYS A 278 12.66 -1.68 2.55
CA CYS A 278 12.96 -3.09 2.30
C CYS A 278 12.37 -3.56 0.96
N LEU A 279 11.09 -3.24 0.72
CA LEU A 279 10.41 -3.59 -0.53
C LEU A 279 11.04 -2.87 -1.73
N TYR A 280 11.40 -1.60 -1.58
CA TYR A 280 12.11 -0.84 -2.60
C TYR A 280 13.45 -1.50 -2.96
N ALA A 281 14.21 -1.95 -1.95
CA ALA A 281 15.48 -2.65 -2.15
C ALA A 281 15.29 -4.02 -2.83
N LEU A 282 14.17 -4.70 -2.55
CA LEU A 282 13.75 -5.93 -3.24
C LEU A 282 13.22 -5.69 -4.67
N LYS A 283 13.09 -4.43 -5.09
CA LYS A 283 12.47 -4.00 -6.36
C LYS A 283 10.97 -4.31 -6.45
N GLU A 284 10.33 -4.52 -5.30
CA GLU A 284 8.88 -4.70 -5.17
C GLU A 284 8.23 -3.31 -5.04
N TYR A 285 8.40 -2.48 -6.08
CA TYR A 285 8.04 -1.06 -6.04
C TYR A 285 6.54 -0.82 -5.82
N ASP A 286 5.68 -1.67 -6.39
CA ASP A 286 4.22 -1.58 -6.22
C ASP A 286 3.81 -1.69 -4.74
N GLN A 287 4.41 -2.63 -4.01
CA GLN A 287 4.13 -2.81 -2.59
C GLN A 287 4.75 -1.69 -1.76
N ALA A 288 5.97 -1.25 -2.09
CA ALA A 288 6.61 -0.12 -1.43
C ALA A 288 5.78 1.16 -1.52
N ILE A 289 5.15 1.41 -2.67
CA ILE A 289 4.24 2.56 -2.90
C ILE A 289 3.07 2.54 -1.91
N LEU A 290 2.48 1.37 -1.63
CA LEU A 290 1.37 1.25 -0.69
C LEU A 290 1.79 1.57 0.75
N ASP A 291 2.98 1.10 1.15
CA ASP A 291 3.53 1.39 2.49
C ASP A 291 3.83 2.88 2.65
N TYR A 292 4.44 3.52 1.65
CA TYR A 292 4.66 4.97 1.67
C TYR A 292 3.35 5.76 1.68
N GLN A 293 2.37 5.34 0.87
CA GLN A 293 1.06 5.99 0.82
C GLN A 293 0.36 5.96 2.18
N ASN A 294 0.49 4.85 2.92
CA ASN A 294 -0.08 4.72 4.25
C ASN A 294 0.47 5.81 5.20
N ILE A 295 1.78 6.06 5.17
CA ILE A 295 2.43 7.10 5.98
C ILE A 295 1.93 8.49 5.59
N ILE A 296 1.88 8.77 4.28
CA ILE A 296 1.46 10.08 3.75
C ILE A 296 0.01 10.39 4.14
N THR A 297 -0.88 9.40 4.08
CA THR A 297 -2.30 9.58 4.37
C THR A 297 -2.59 9.60 5.87
N ASN A 298 -2.01 8.67 6.64
CA ASN A 298 -2.36 8.48 8.04
C ASN A 298 -1.48 9.29 9.00
N HIS A 299 -0.28 9.67 8.56
CA HIS A 299 0.70 10.39 9.38
C HIS A 299 1.32 11.61 8.64
N PRO A 300 0.52 12.52 8.06
CA PRO A 300 1.03 13.61 7.21
C PRO A 300 1.93 14.61 7.95
N ALA A 301 1.82 14.69 9.28
CA ALA A 301 2.64 15.57 10.14
C ALA A 301 3.93 14.89 10.65
N SER A 302 4.15 13.62 10.33
CA SER A 302 5.38 12.92 10.74
C SER A 302 6.60 13.45 9.99
N SER A 303 7.75 13.44 10.66
CA SER A 303 9.07 13.67 10.05
C SER A 303 9.36 12.75 8.86
N LYS A 304 8.70 11.59 8.78
CA LYS A 304 8.85 10.61 7.70
C LYS A 304 7.90 10.82 6.52
N ALA A 305 6.88 11.66 6.64
CA ALA A 305 5.92 11.88 5.57
C ALA A 305 6.56 12.51 4.29
N PRO A 306 7.44 13.52 4.39
CA PRO A 306 8.15 14.04 3.21
C PRO A 306 9.06 12.98 2.58
N ALA A 307 9.79 12.21 3.40
CA ALA A 307 10.65 11.12 2.94
C ALA A 307 9.85 10.02 2.24
N ALA A 308 8.71 9.62 2.80
CA ALA A 308 7.82 8.63 2.19
C ALA A 308 7.30 9.10 0.83
N MET A 309 6.87 10.36 0.71
CA MET A 309 6.36 10.90 -0.56
C MET A 309 7.46 11.03 -1.62
N LEU A 310 8.69 11.39 -1.23
CA LEU A 310 9.84 11.36 -2.13
C LEU A 310 10.13 9.92 -2.60
N ARG A 311 10.23 8.96 -1.68
CA ARG A 311 10.47 7.55 -2.00
C ARG A 311 9.36 6.93 -2.86
N GLN A 312 8.12 7.32 -2.63
CA GLN A 312 6.98 6.93 -3.45
C GLN A 312 7.14 7.43 -4.90
N GLY A 313 7.47 8.71 -5.10
CA GLY A 313 7.77 9.23 -6.43
C GLY A 313 8.94 8.47 -7.09
N MET A 314 9.99 8.17 -6.32
CA MET A 314 11.14 7.39 -6.82
C MET A 314 10.77 5.94 -7.17
N ALA A 315 9.73 5.38 -6.57
CA ALA A 315 9.25 4.04 -6.88
C ALA A 315 8.46 4.05 -8.20
N PHE A 316 7.65 5.08 -8.43
CA PHE A 316 6.98 5.29 -9.72
C PHE A 316 7.98 5.53 -10.86
N GLU A 317 9.07 6.27 -10.64
CA GLU A 317 10.17 6.36 -11.62
C GLU A 317 10.74 4.98 -11.98
N LYS A 318 10.87 4.07 -11.01
CA LYS A 318 11.39 2.71 -11.24
C LYS A 318 10.40 1.79 -11.95
N LEU A 319 9.13 2.17 -11.98
CA LEU A 319 8.07 1.51 -12.74
C LEU A 319 7.84 2.15 -14.12
N ASP A 320 8.71 3.08 -14.54
CA ASP A 320 8.59 3.88 -15.76
C ASP A 320 7.35 4.79 -15.83
N ASP A 321 6.64 4.97 -14.70
CA ASP A 321 5.50 5.90 -14.58
C ASP A 321 5.99 7.30 -14.15
N ASN A 322 6.67 7.96 -15.09
CA ASN A 322 7.25 9.28 -14.89
C ASN A 322 6.18 10.38 -14.70
N ASP A 323 4.97 10.18 -15.24
CA ASP A 323 3.88 11.15 -15.09
C ASP A 323 3.36 11.17 -13.65
N THR A 324 3.13 10.01 -13.04
CA THR A 324 2.74 9.92 -11.63
C THR A 324 3.88 10.38 -10.72
N ALA A 325 5.13 10.04 -11.02
CA ALA A 325 6.29 10.54 -10.28
C ALA A 325 6.35 12.07 -10.30
N ARG A 326 6.12 12.70 -11.45
CA ARG A 326 6.08 14.17 -11.61
C ARG A 326 5.04 14.82 -10.71
N ILE A 327 3.83 14.26 -10.69
CA ILE A 327 2.72 14.75 -9.86
C ILE A 327 3.09 14.66 -8.38
N LEU A 328 3.69 13.54 -7.95
CA LEU A 328 4.11 13.35 -6.56
C LEU A 328 5.22 14.31 -6.14
N TYR A 329 6.21 14.57 -7.00
CA TYR A 329 7.26 15.56 -6.71
C TYR A 329 6.71 16.97 -6.61
N GLN A 330 5.82 17.38 -7.52
CA GLN A 330 5.15 18.67 -7.43
C GLN A 330 4.34 18.80 -6.14
N LYS A 331 3.63 17.72 -5.75
CA LYS A 331 2.88 17.68 -4.49
C LYS A 331 3.80 17.77 -3.28
N LEU A 332 4.95 17.09 -3.28
CA LEU A 332 5.94 17.15 -2.21
C LEU A 332 6.43 18.59 -2.03
N ILE A 333 6.80 19.26 -3.12
CA ILE A 333 7.30 20.64 -3.11
C ILE A 333 6.23 21.62 -2.59
N ALA A 334 4.99 21.43 -3.03
CA ALA A 334 3.87 22.26 -2.59
C ALA A 334 3.51 22.05 -1.12
N THR A 335 3.58 20.81 -0.63
CA THR A 335 3.13 20.44 0.73
C THR A 335 4.23 20.62 1.78
N TYR A 336 5.47 20.30 1.44
CA TYR A 336 6.62 20.22 2.36
C TYR A 336 7.77 21.13 1.92
N LYS A 337 7.46 22.37 1.55
CA LYS A 337 8.38 23.35 0.92
C LYS A 337 9.72 23.59 1.63
N ALA A 338 9.81 23.37 2.94
CA ALA A 338 11.01 23.62 3.73
C ALA A 338 11.80 22.34 4.07
N SER A 339 11.41 21.17 3.54
CA SER A 339 12.09 19.91 3.84
C SER A 339 13.23 19.63 2.87
N PRO A 340 14.32 18.95 3.31
CA PRO A 340 15.40 18.53 2.41
C PRO A 340 14.92 17.67 1.23
N GLU A 341 13.85 16.91 1.43
CA GLU A 341 13.25 16.06 0.41
C GLU A 341 12.58 16.87 -0.70
N SER A 342 12.05 18.07 -0.39
CA SER A 342 11.51 19.00 -1.40
C SER A 342 12.60 19.44 -2.38
N GLU A 343 13.79 19.79 -1.89
CA GLU A 343 14.93 20.14 -2.75
C GLU A 343 15.37 18.95 -3.63
N GLN A 344 15.31 17.74 -3.07
CA GLN A 344 15.63 16.53 -3.82
C GLN A 344 14.58 16.23 -4.90
N ALA A 345 13.29 16.46 -4.61
CA ALA A 345 12.22 16.33 -5.59
C ALA A 345 12.32 17.36 -6.71
N GLU A 346 12.74 18.61 -6.43
CA GLU A 346 13.01 19.60 -7.50
C GLU A 346 14.10 19.11 -8.47
N LYS A 347 15.18 18.54 -7.93
CA LYS A 347 16.26 17.97 -8.75
C LYS A 347 15.79 16.78 -9.59
N ARG A 348 14.94 15.91 -9.05
CA ARG A 348 14.36 14.79 -9.82
C ARG A 348 13.38 15.28 -10.86
N LEU A 349 12.51 16.22 -10.49
CA LEU A 349 11.51 16.80 -11.38
C LEU A 349 12.14 17.42 -12.63
N SER A 350 13.27 18.12 -12.48
CA SER A 350 14.02 18.70 -13.61
C SER A 350 14.73 17.67 -14.49
N GLN A 351 14.95 16.43 -14.00
CA GLN A 351 15.51 15.33 -14.79
C GLN A 351 14.44 14.54 -15.56
N LEU A 352 13.15 14.71 -15.20
CA LEU A 352 11.99 14.07 -15.82
C LEU A 352 11.23 15.00 -16.80
N GLN A 353 11.77 16.19 -17.04
CA GLN A 353 11.36 17.15 -18.08
C GLN A 353 12.12 16.85 -19.37
#